data_AF-A0A151AL29-F1
#
_entry.id   AF-A0A151AL29-F1
#
_cell.length_a   1.000
_cell.length_b   1.000
_cell.length_c   1.000
_cell.angle_alpha   90.00
_cell.angle_beta   90.00
_cell.angle_gamma   90.00
#
_symmetry.space_group_name_H-M   'P 1'
#
loop_
_entity.id
_entity.type
_entity.pdbx_description
1 polymer ?
#
loop_
_entity_poly.entity_id
_entity_poly.type
_entity_poly.pdbx_seq_one_letter_code
_entity_poly.pdbx_strand_id
1 'polypeptide(L)'
;MWTILLSLSVGAAIGYFFKLSHKQKKINNKIQQFGVIFLLFSMGVSAGANKSVIKNLKNIGAVSITFAILTSLFSIILVFIVTNKFMKESDSK
;
A
#
# COMPACT_ATOMS: atom_id res chain seq x y z
N MET A 1 -16.03 -6.22 4.97
CA MET A 1 -15.50 -5.44 3.82
C MET A 1 -16.12 -4.05 3.75
N TRP A 2 -17.45 -3.93 3.74
CA TRP A 2 -18.18 -2.65 3.69
C TRP A 2 -17.79 -1.65 4.81
N THR A 3 -17.53 -2.16 6.01
CA THR A 3 -17.10 -1.37 7.17
C THR A 3 -15.74 -0.69 6.97
N ILE A 4 -14.80 -1.39 6.31
CA ILE A 4 -13.45 -0.87 6.05
C ILE A 4 -13.52 0.23 4.99
N LEU A 5 -14.29 0.00 3.92
CA LEU A 5 -14.53 0.99 2.87
C LEU A 5 -15.20 2.25 3.44
N LEU A 6 -16.25 2.10 4.25
CA LEU A 6 -16.92 3.22 4.92
C LEU A 6 -15.95 4.00 5.83
N SER A 7 -15.15 3.32 6.64
CA SER A 7 -14.18 3.97 7.52
C SER A 7 -13.12 4.77 6.74
N LEU A 8 -12.65 4.25 5.60
CA LEU A 8 -11.70 4.95 4.73
C LEU A 8 -12.32 6.16 4.07
N SER A 9 -13.54 6.02 3.52
CA SER A 9 -14.28 7.11 2.89
C SER A 9 -14.59 8.23 3.88
N VAL A 10 -15.04 7.88 5.09
CA VAL A 10 -15.30 8.87 6.16
C VAL A 10 -14.00 9.54 6.61
N GLY A 11 -12.91 8.78 6.80
CA GLY A 11 -11.60 9.36 7.14
C GLY A 11 -11.06 10.33 6.09
N ALA A 12 -11.23 10.00 4.81
CA ALA A 12 -10.84 10.87 3.69
C ALA A 12 -11.72 12.13 3.61
N ALA A 13 -13.04 11.99 3.78
CA ALA A 13 -13.97 13.12 3.80
C ALA A 13 -13.69 14.08 4.97
N ILE A 14 -13.44 13.54 6.17
CA ILE A 14 -13.04 14.34 7.33
C ILE A 14 -11.70 15.04 7.06
N GLY A 15 -10.71 14.34 6.50
CA GLY A 15 -9.41 14.93 6.14
C GLY A 15 -9.49 16.04 5.08
N TYR A 16 -10.52 16.02 4.23
CA TYR A 16 -10.80 17.08 3.25
C TYR A 16 -11.53 18.27 3.87
N PHE A 17 -12.57 18.03 4.68
CA PHE A 17 -13.36 19.09 5.33
C PHE A 17 -12.62 19.78 6.48
N PHE A 18 -11.89 19.03 7.30
CA PHE A 18 -11.02 19.61 8.32
C PHE A 18 -9.66 19.93 7.69
N LYS A 19 -9.41 21.23 7.42
CA LYS A 19 -8.06 21.73 7.07
C LYS A 19 -7.12 21.52 8.26
N LEU A 20 -6.53 20.33 8.35
CA LEU A 20 -5.57 19.98 9.39
C LEU A 20 -4.34 20.90 9.28
N SER A 21 -4.05 21.62 10.36
CA SER A 21 -2.86 22.45 10.48
C SER A 21 -1.59 21.58 10.35
N HIS A 22 -0.46 22.19 9.95
CA HIS A 22 0.82 21.50 9.72
C HIS A 22 1.26 20.64 10.92
N LYS A 23 0.94 21.07 12.15
CA LYS A 23 1.23 20.32 13.39
C LYS A 23 0.37 19.05 13.52
N GLN A 24 -0.92 19.13 13.21
CA GLN A 24 -1.83 17.99 13.29
C GLN A 24 -1.54 16.93 12.22
N LYS A 25 -1.19 17.35 11.00
CA LYS A 25 -0.73 16.42 9.95
C LYS A 25 0.52 15.66 10.38
N LYS A 26 1.49 16.32 11.02
CA LYS A 26 2.72 15.68 11.51
C LYS A 26 2.44 14.66 12.61
N ILE A 27 1.54 14.97 13.54
CA ILE A 27 1.11 14.05 14.60
C ILE A 27 0.37 12.85 13.99
N ASN A 28 -0.57 13.11 13.09
CA ASN A 28 -1.32 12.05 12.41
C ASN A 28 -0.39 11.11 11.64
N ASN A 29 0.60 11.64 10.92
CA ASN A 29 1.59 10.83 10.22
C ASN A 29 2.40 9.97 11.19
N LYS A 30 2.83 10.53 12.33
CA LYS A 30 3.61 9.78 13.33
C LYS A 30 2.78 8.65 13.97
N ILE A 31 1.52 8.93 14.31
CA ILE A 31 0.58 7.94 14.86
C ILE A 31 0.28 6.86 13.82
N GLN A 32 -0.02 7.24 12.58
CA GLN A 32 -0.29 6.31 11.49
C GLN A 32 0.89 5.39 11.23
N GLN A 33 2.11 5.94 11.16
CA GLN A 33 3.33 5.16 11.00
C GLN A 33 3.50 4.15 12.14
N PHE A 34 3.30 4.59 13.38
CA PHE A 34 3.39 3.70 14.54
C PHE A 34 2.33 2.60 14.51
N GLY A 35 1.11 2.95 14.09
CA GLY A 35 0.01 2.01 13.89
C GLY A 35 0.32 0.97 12.82
N VAL A 36 0.86 1.38 11.66
CA VAL A 36 1.26 0.47 10.58
C VAL A 36 2.37 -0.47 11.06
N ILE A 37 3.37 0.03 11.78
CA ILE A 37 4.43 -0.81 12.34
C ILE A 37 3.85 -1.86 13.29
N PHE A 38 2.96 -1.45 14.20
CA PHE A 38 2.32 -2.37 15.14
C PHE A 38 1.44 -3.41 14.44
N LEU A 39 0.73 -3.01 13.39
CA LEU A 39 -0.14 -3.87 12.62
C LEU A 39 0.67 -4.88 11.79
N LEU A 40 1.75 -4.44 11.13
CA LEU A 40 2.68 -5.31 10.42
C LEU A 40 3.36 -6.31 11.36
N PHE A 41 3.75 -5.86 12.55
CA PHE A 41 4.29 -6.75 13.58
C PHE A 41 3.27 -7.82 13.99
N SER A 42 2.04 -7.42 14.30
CA SER A 42 0.96 -8.34 14.67
C SER A 42 0.63 -9.34 13.56
N MET A 43 0.66 -8.88 12.31
CA MET A 43 0.48 -9.74 11.13
C MET A 43 1.62 -10.75 11.00
N GLY A 44 2.86 -10.34 11.25
CA GLY A 44 4.03 -11.23 11.27
C GLY A 44 3.94 -12.30 12.37
N VAL A 45 3.57 -11.91 13.59
CA VAL A 45 3.36 -12.86 14.70
C VAL A 45 2.24 -13.85 14.38
N SER A 46 1.13 -13.38 13.82
CA SER A 46 -0.01 -14.22 13.43
C SER A 46 0.36 -15.22 12.33
N ALA A 47 1.14 -14.78 11.33
CA ALA A 47 1.66 -15.66 10.29
C ALA A 47 2.65 -16.71 10.84
N GLY A 48 3.51 -16.31 11.79
CA GLY A 48 4.48 -17.20 12.44
C GLY A 48 3.84 -18.25 13.36
N ALA A 49 2.77 -17.88 14.07
CA ALA A 49 2.01 -18.79 14.92
C ALA A 49 1.14 -19.79 14.12
N ASN A 50 0.83 -19.48 12.86
CA ASN A 50 0.00 -20.32 12.01
C ASN A 50 0.84 -21.45 11.38
N LYS A 51 0.70 -22.67 11.92
CA LYS A 51 1.42 -23.87 11.44
C LYS A 51 1.19 -24.14 9.94
N SER A 52 0.03 -23.82 9.38
CA SER A 52 -0.25 -24.00 7.96
C SER A 52 0.55 -23.02 7.09
N VAL A 53 0.70 -21.77 7.55
CA VAL A 53 1.52 -20.77 6.86
C VAL A 53 3.00 -21.14 6.93
N ILE A 54 3.50 -21.53 8.11
CA ILE A 54 4.89 -21.98 8.29
C ILE A 54 5.20 -23.23 7.45
N LYS A 55 4.31 -24.24 7.45
CA LYS A 55 4.51 -25.47 6.66
C LYS A 55 4.53 -25.20 5.15
N ASN A 56 3.72 -24.25 4.68
CA ASN A 56 3.63 -23.88 3.28
C ASN A 56 4.47 -22.66 2.91
N LEU A 57 5.36 -22.21 3.78
CA LEU A 57 6.12 -20.97 3.59
C LEU A 57 6.93 -20.96 2.30
N LYS A 58 7.48 -22.12 1.91
CA LYS A 58 8.20 -22.29 0.63
C LYS A 58 7.29 -22.05 -0.58
N ASN A 59 6.05 -22.57 -0.56
CA ASN A 59 5.10 -22.39 -1.65
C ASN A 59 4.58 -20.94 -1.68
N ILE A 60 4.15 -20.41 -0.54
CA ILE A 60 3.68 -19.02 -0.40
C ILE A 60 4.78 -18.04 -0.82
N GLY A 61 6.02 -18.28 -0.41
CA GLY A 61 7.17 -17.46 -0.76
C GLY A 61 7.48 -17.50 -2.25
N ALA A 62 7.45 -18.68 -2.88
CA ALA A 62 7.64 -18.81 -4.33
C ALA A 62 6.57 -18.03 -5.12
N VAL A 63 5.29 -18.22 -4.77
CA VAL A 63 4.18 -17.48 -5.39
C VAL A 63 4.36 -15.97 -5.18
N SER A 64 4.71 -15.54 -3.97
CA SER A 64 4.88 -14.12 -3.62
C SER A 64 6.04 -13.47 -4.37
N ILE A 65 7.17 -14.16 -4.52
CA ILE A 65 8.33 -13.67 -5.29
C ILE A 65 7.96 -13.58 -6.77
N THR A 66 7.32 -14.60 -7.33
CA THR A 66 6.84 -14.56 -8.73
C THR A 66 5.89 -13.41 -8.96
N PHE A 67 4.91 -13.21 -8.07
CA PHE A 67 3.99 -12.06 -8.13
C PHE A 67 4.73 -10.73 -8.02
N ALA A 68 5.69 -10.60 -7.09
CA ALA A 68 6.43 -9.37 -6.89
C ALA A 68 7.25 -8.98 -8.13
N ILE A 69 7.96 -9.95 -8.73
CA ILE A 69 8.75 -9.72 -9.95
C ILE A 69 7.83 -9.37 -11.11
N LEU A 70 6.79 -10.18 -11.36
CA LEU A 70 5.89 -9.97 -12.49
C LEU A 70 5.15 -8.63 -12.39
N THR A 71 4.62 -8.31 -11.20
CA THR A 71 3.89 -7.05 -10.97
C THR A 71 4.83 -5.85 -11.09
N SER A 72 6.05 -5.93 -10.56
CA SER A 72 7.02 -4.83 -10.66
C SER A 72 7.44 -4.58 -12.11
N LEU A 73 7.79 -5.65 -12.85
CA LEU A 73 8.14 -5.53 -14.26
C LEU A 73 6.99 -4.96 -15.09
N PHE A 74 5.78 -5.49 -14.90
CA PHE A 74 4.60 -5.00 -15.62
C PHE A 74 4.27 -3.55 -15.28
N SER A 75 4.40 -3.16 -14.01
CA SER A 75 4.23 -1.77 -13.58
C SER A 75 5.24 -0.84 -14.26
N ILE A 76 6.52 -1.24 -14.35
CA ILE A 76 7.56 -0.42 -14.99
C ILE A 76 7.27 -0.28 -16.49
N ILE A 77 6.93 -1.38 -17.17
CA ILE A 77 6.61 -1.39 -18.60
C ILE A 77 5.40 -0.49 -18.89
N LEU A 78 4.33 -0.61 -18.10
CA LEU A 78 3.14 0.23 -18.26
C LEU A 78 3.46 1.71 -18.05
N VAL A 79 4.19 2.05 -16.97
CA VAL A 79 4.59 3.44 -16.72
C VAL A 79 5.43 3.98 -17.87
N PHE A 80 6.34 3.18 -18.42
CA PHE A 80 7.17 3.59 -19.55
C PHE A 80 6.33 3.84 -20.82
N ILE A 81 5.37 2.95 -21.13
CA ILE A 81 4.46 3.13 -22.27
C ILE A 81 3.60 4.38 -22.09
N VAL A 82 3.01 4.55 -20.91
CA VAL A 82 2.16 5.71 -20.61
C VAL A 82 2.98 7.00 -20.68
N THR A 83 4.16 7.06 -20.05
CA THR A 83 5.04 8.23 -20.12
C THR A 83 5.45 8.54 -21.56
N ASN A 84 5.87 7.54 -22.34
CA ASN A 84 6.34 7.77 -23.70
C ASN A 84 5.21 8.14 -24.67
N LYS A 85 3.97 7.70 -24.42
CA LYS A 85 2.81 7.99 -25.29
C LYS A 85 1.99 9.21 -24.87
N PHE A 86 1.90 9.51 -23.57
CA PHE A 86 1.10 10.63 -23.03
C PHE A 86 1.95 11.83 -22.60
N MET A 87 3.13 11.63 -21.98
CA MET A 87 3.93 12.77 -21.49
C MET A 87 4.89 13.33 -22.54
N LYS A 88 5.33 12.51 -23.51
CA LYS A 88 6.24 12.97 -24.58
C LYS A 88 5.55 13.85 -25.64
N GLU A 89 4.22 13.82 -25.72
CA GLU A 89 3.42 14.71 -26.58
C GLU A 89 3.25 16.12 -25.96
N SER A 90 3.62 16.30 -24.69
CA SER A 90 3.45 17.59 -23.99
C SER A 90 4.70 18.50 -24.04
N ASP A 91 5.78 18.06 -24.69
CA ASP A 91 7.03 18.82 -24.89
C ASP A 91 7.18 19.35 -26.33
N SER A 92 6.16 19.17 -27.17
CA SER A 92 6.13 19.70 -28.56
C SER A 92 4.84 20.47 -28.85
N LYS A 93 4.48 21.40 -27.98
CA LYS A 93 3.62 22.54 -28.32
C LYS A 93 4.06 23.80 -27.59
#